data_AF-A0A6B3EQU3-F1
#
_entry.id   AF-A0A6B3EQU3-F1
#
_cell.length_a   1.000
_cell.length_b   1.000
_cell.length_c   1.000
_cell.angle_alpha   90.00
_cell.angle_beta   90.00
_cell.angle_gamma   90.00
#
_symmetry.space_group_name_H-M   'P 1'
#
loop_
_entity.id
_entity.type
_entity.pdbx_description
1 polymer ?
#
loop_
_entity_poly.entity_id
_entity_poly.type
_entity_poly.pdbx_seq_one_letter_code
_entity_poly.pdbx_strand_id
1 'polypeptide(L)'
;QRLVEVPELTVVTNSVRVADVFHRAHDGRQGRATVVLTGGVRTPSDSLVGPVADAAIASLHFDLLFLGVHGISERAGLSTPNLAEAETNRRLV
;
A
#
# COMPACT_ATOMS: atom_id res chain seq x y z
N GLN A 1 0.88 -13.65 -8.42
CA GLN A 1 2.01 -14.23 -7.66
C GLN A 1 3.37 -14.08 -8.39
N ARG A 2 3.55 -13.07 -9.27
CA ARG A 2 4.85 -12.85 -9.93
C ARG A 2 5.82 -12.01 -9.08
N LEU A 3 5.29 -11.05 -8.32
CA LEU A 3 6.11 -10.15 -7.50
C LEU A 3 6.88 -10.86 -6.37
N VAL A 4 6.39 -12.01 -5.89
CA VAL A 4 7.06 -12.79 -4.84
C VAL A 4 8.31 -13.52 -5.33
N GLU A 5 8.54 -13.55 -6.65
CA GLU A 5 9.71 -14.18 -7.28
C GLU A 5 10.83 -13.16 -7.55
N VAL A 6 10.58 -11.86 -7.33
CA VAL A 6 11.55 -10.79 -7.59
C VAL A 6 12.57 -10.75 -6.44
N PRO A 7 13.87 -10.95 -6.72
CA PRO A 7 14.91 -10.85 -5.70
C PRO A 7 14.98 -9.44 -5.11
N GLU A 8 15.25 -9.34 -3.81
CA GLU A 8 15.52 -8.07 -3.11
C GLU A 8 14.41 -7.02 -3.22
N LEU A 9 13.17 -7.44 -3.51
CA LEU A 9 12.02 -6.55 -3.58
C LEU A 9 11.63 -6.04 -2.17
N THR A 10 11.46 -4.72 -2.04
CA THR A 10 10.80 -4.11 -0.87
C THR A 10 9.40 -3.68 -1.26
N VAL A 11 8.40 -4.16 -0.51
CA VAL A 11 6.99 -3.82 -0.69
C VAL A 11 6.55 -3.00 0.51
N VAL A 12 6.31 -1.73 0.29
CA VAL A 12 5.60 -0.88 1.25
C VAL A 12 4.12 -0.89 0.87
N THR A 13 3.25 -1.20 1.82
CA THR A 13 1.80 -1.23 1.59
C THR A 13 1.06 -0.73 2.80
N ASN A 14 -0.09 -0.09 2.58
CA ASN A 14 -1.06 0.18 3.63
C ASN A 14 -2.17 -0.89 3.66
N SER A 15 -2.13 -1.90 2.77
CA SER A 15 -3.15 -2.93 2.69
C SER A 15 -2.75 -4.16 3.50
N VAL A 16 -3.57 -4.51 4.50
CA VAL A 16 -3.40 -5.75 5.28
C VAL A 16 -3.50 -6.97 4.36
N ARG A 17 -4.43 -6.94 3.40
CA ARG A 17 -4.61 -8.02 2.41
C ARG A 17 -3.37 -8.24 1.56
N VAL A 18 -2.69 -7.17 1.12
CA VAL A 18 -1.45 -7.28 0.34
C VAL A 18 -0.33 -7.85 1.21
N ALA A 19 -0.18 -7.36 2.44
CA ALA A 19 0.82 -7.87 3.37
C ALA A 19 0.67 -9.39 3.62
N ASP A 20 -0.57 -9.87 3.79
CA ASP A 20 -0.86 -11.30 3.98
C ASP A 20 -0.47 -12.15 2.76
N VAL A 21 -0.63 -11.64 1.54
CA VAL A 21 -0.23 -12.36 0.31
C VAL A 21 1.28 -12.61 0.29
N PHE A 22 2.07 -11.61 0.65
CA PHE A 22 3.53 -11.77 0.73
C PHE A 22 3.93 -12.65 1.93
N HIS A 23 3.26 -12.48 3.09
CA HIS A 23 3.52 -13.32 4.26
C HIS A 23 3.35 -14.81 3.96
N ARG A 24 2.23 -15.22 3.35
CA ARG A 24 1.96 -16.62 2.98
C ARG A 24 2.89 -17.15 1.90
N ALA A 25 3.41 -16.29 1.04
CA ALA A 25 4.35 -16.71 0.01
C ALA A 25 5.75 -17.06 0.56
N HIS A 26 6.06 -16.64 1.78
CA HIS A 26 7.36 -16.90 2.43
C HIS A 26 7.53 -18.32 2.98
N ASP A 27 6.49 -19.16 3.00
CA ASP A 27 6.52 -20.51 3.61
C ASP A 27 7.23 -21.59 2.77
N GLY A 28 8.06 -21.23 1.77
CA GLY A 28 8.80 -22.27 1.04
C GLY A 28 9.62 -21.86 -0.19
N ARG A 29 9.89 -20.57 -0.43
CA ARG A 29 10.65 -20.11 -1.61
C ARG A 29 11.77 -19.13 -1.25
N GLN A 30 12.93 -19.32 -1.87
CA GLN A 30 14.07 -18.40 -1.78
C GLN A 30 13.74 -17.13 -2.59
N GLY A 31 13.72 -15.98 -1.92
CA GLY A 31 13.27 -14.70 -2.48
C GLY A 31 12.33 -13.93 -1.54
N ARG A 32 12.74 -13.72 -0.28
CA ARG A 32 11.90 -12.98 0.69
C ARG A 32 11.87 -11.50 0.28
N ALA A 33 10.75 -11.07 -0.31
CA ALA A 33 10.43 -9.66 -0.35
C ALA A 33 10.36 -9.10 1.09
N THR A 34 10.99 -7.95 1.34
CA THR A 34 10.81 -7.22 2.60
C THR A 34 9.45 -6.53 2.54
N VAL A 35 8.58 -6.77 3.52
CA VAL A 35 7.24 -6.15 3.55
C VAL A 35 7.18 -5.14 4.70
N VAL A 36 6.84 -3.90 4.37
CA VAL A 36 6.60 -2.82 5.33
C VAL A 36 5.13 -2.43 5.27
N LEU A 37 4.44 -2.58 6.40
CA LEU A 37 3.06 -2.16 6.56
C LEU A 37 3.05 -0.76 7.21
N THR A 38 2.42 0.23 6.58
CA THR A 38 2.50 1.66 6.99
C THR A 38 1.97 1.94 8.41
N GLY A 39 1.20 1.01 8.99
CA GLY A 39 0.49 1.22 10.26
C GLY A 39 -0.71 2.15 10.09
N GLY A 40 -1.40 2.45 11.19
CA GLY A 40 -2.59 3.30 11.20
C GLY A 40 -3.87 2.57 11.59
N VAL A 41 -5.01 3.19 11.25
CA VAL A 41 -6.35 2.68 11.59
C VAL A 41 -6.90 1.88 10.41
N ARG A 42 -7.37 0.66 10.69
CA ARG A 42 -7.95 -0.22 9.67
C ARG A 42 -9.33 0.27 9.24
N THR A 43 -9.51 0.41 7.94
CA THR A 43 -10.78 0.75 7.27
C THR A 43 -11.56 -0.52 6.89
N PRO A 44 -12.84 -0.42 6.49
CA PRO A 44 -13.59 -1.54 5.96
C PRO A 44 -13.00 -2.18 4.69
N SER A 45 -12.13 -1.48 3.96
CA SER A 45 -11.45 -1.99 2.75
C SER A 45 -10.18 -2.81 3.05
N ASP A 46 -9.86 -2.99 4.35
CA ASP A 46 -8.60 -3.54 4.87
C ASP A 46 -7.36 -2.72 4.52
N SER A 47 -7.55 -1.42 4.27
CA SER A 47 -6.49 -0.43 4.17
C SER A 47 -6.25 0.22 5.53
N LEU A 48 -5.00 0.58 5.82
CA LEU A 48 -4.60 1.35 6.98
C LEU A 48 -4.46 2.83 6.59
N VAL A 49 -5.06 3.70 7.39
CA VAL A 49 -5.14 5.14 7.11
C VAL A 49 -4.87 5.98 8.37
N GLY A 50 -4.80 7.29 8.18
CA GLY A 50 -4.70 8.28 9.24
C GLY A 50 -3.25 8.64 9.61
N PRO A 51 -3.04 9.45 10.66
CA PRO A 51 -1.78 10.18 10.86
C PRO A 51 -0.53 9.30 10.93
N VAL A 52 -0.65 8.07 11.45
CA VAL A 52 0.47 7.12 11.50
C VAL A 52 0.84 6.64 10.09
N ALA A 53 -0.15 6.26 9.28
CA ALA A 53 0.07 5.84 7.90
C ALA A 53 0.65 7.00 7.08
N ASP A 54 0.07 8.20 7.24
CA ASP A 54 0.46 9.40 6.51
C ASP A 54 1.89 9.82 6.83
N ALA A 55 2.28 9.75 8.11
CA ALA A 55 3.65 10.05 8.54
C ALA A 55 4.66 9.01 8.05
N ALA A 56 4.30 7.72 8.05
CA ALA A 56 5.13 6.67 7.48
C ALA A 56 5.35 6.92 5.98
N ILE A 57 4.27 7.17 5.23
CA ILE A 57 4.33 7.45 3.79
C ILE A 57 5.20 8.68 3.48
N ALA A 58 5.02 9.78 4.22
CA ALA A 58 5.78 11.01 4.01
C ALA A 58 7.29 10.87 4.27
N SER A 59 7.72 9.80 4.96
CA SER A 59 9.12 9.53 5.27
C SER A 59 9.81 8.62 4.25
N LEU A 60 9.08 8.14 3.24
CA LEU A 60 9.53 7.11 2.29
C LEU A 60 9.54 7.66 0.86
N HIS A 61 10.42 7.09 0.04
CA HIS A 61 10.38 7.25 -1.41
C HIS A 61 10.03 5.91 -2.05
N PHE A 62 9.25 5.95 -3.12
CA PHE A 62 8.83 4.76 -3.87
C PHE A 62 9.34 4.84 -5.31
N ASP A 63 9.99 3.78 -5.79
CA ASP A 63 10.38 3.67 -7.20
C ASP A 63 9.18 3.41 -8.11
N LEU A 64 8.18 2.70 -7.59
CA LEU A 64 6.95 2.35 -8.30
C LEU A 64 5.77 2.34 -7.32
N LEU A 65 4.69 3.03 -7.71
CA LEU A 65 3.45 3.10 -6.94
C LEU A 65 2.32 2.36 -7.66
N PHE A 66 1.62 1.51 -6.92
CA PHE A 66 0.31 0.97 -7.32
C PHE A 66 -0.77 1.60 -6.44
N LEU A 67 -1.64 2.40 -7.03
CA LEU A 67 -2.69 3.10 -6.31
C LEU A 67 -4.07 2.68 -6.82
N GLY A 68 -4.90 2.15 -5.91
CA GLY A 68 -6.30 1.84 -6.20
C GLY A 68 -7.18 3.09 -6.11
N VAL A 69 -8.07 3.29 -7.08
CA VAL A 69 -8.98 4.43 -7.15
C VAL A 69 -10.38 3.98 -7.58
N HIS A 70 -11.40 4.70 -7.13
CA HIS A 70 -12.80 4.45 -7.51
C HIS A 70 -13.22 5.26 -8.75
N GLY A 71 -12.54 6.38 -9.02
CA GLY A 71 -12.78 7.20 -10.18
C GLY A 71 -11.50 7.89 -10.66
N ILE A 72 -11.45 8.14 -11.96
CA ILE A 72 -10.40 8.89 -12.63
C ILE A 72 -11.07 9.98 -13.45
N SER A 73 -10.63 11.22 -13.27
CA SER A 73 -11.09 12.38 -14.03
C SER A 73 -9.90 13.27 -14.35
N GLU A 74 -9.81 13.76 -15.58
CA GLU A 74 -8.77 14.73 -15.97
C GLU A 74 -8.87 16.02 -15.15
N ARG A 75 -10.09 16.45 -14.79
CA ARG A 75 -10.32 17.70 -14.04
C ARG A 75 -10.33 17.48 -12.53
N ALA A 76 -10.95 16.40 -12.06
CA ALA A 76 -11.12 16.15 -10.62
C ALA A 76 -10.04 15.25 -10.01
N GLY A 77 -9.17 14.65 -10.83
CA GLY A 77 -8.10 13.75 -10.39
C GLY A 77 -8.62 12.36 -10.00
N LEU A 78 -7.94 11.77 -9.02
CA LEU A 78 -8.22 10.44 -8.49
C LEU A 78 -9.18 10.53 -7.30
N SER A 79 -10.15 9.62 -7.21
CA SER A 79 -11.13 9.64 -6.13
C SER A 79 -11.31 8.29 -5.42
N THR A 80 -11.75 8.36 -4.16
CA THR A 80 -12.22 7.25 -3.33
C THR A 80 -13.40 7.75 -2.48
N PRO A 81 -14.42 6.93 -2.17
CA PRO A 81 -15.58 7.38 -1.39
C PRO A 81 -15.26 7.58 0.09
N ASN A 82 -14.07 7.18 0.57
CA ASN A 82 -13.68 7.31 1.97
C ASN A 82 -12.70 8.47 2.15
N LEU A 83 -13.05 9.45 2.98
CA LEU A 83 -12.23 10.65 3.21
C LEU A 83 -10.86 10.35 3.81
N ALA A 84 -10.77 9.38 4.73
CA ALA A 84 -9.50 8.99 5.35
C ALA A 84 -8.60 8.28 4.33
N GLU A 85 -9.16 7.41 3.48
CA GLU A 85 -8.42 6.84 2.36
C GLU A 85 -8.00 7.90 1.35
N ALA A 86 -8.84 8.91 1.09
CA ALA A 86 -8.51 9.99 0.17
C ALA A 86 -7.30 10.79 0.66
N GLU A 87 -7.25 11.14 1.95
CA GLU A 87 -6.11 11.84 2.54
C GLU A 87 -4.84 10.98 2.50
N THR A 88 -4.92 9.70 2.91
CA THR A 88 -3.76 8.80 2.86
C THR A 88 -3.29 8.56 1.41
N ASN A 89 -4.19 8.37 0.46
CA ASN A 89 -3.84 8.21 -0.95
C ASN A 89 -3.19 9.45 -1.54
N ARG A 90 -3.62 10.65 -1.12
CA ARG A 90 -2.99 11.92 -1.52
C ARG A 90 -1.55 12.02 -1.03
N ARG A 91 -1.16 11.35 0.06
CA ARG A 91 0.24 11.34 0.53
C ARG A 91 1.15 10.44 -0.32
N LEU A 92 0.58 9.55 -1.11
CA LEU A 92 1.32 8.65 -2.00
C LEU A 92 1.68 9.31 -3.35
N VAL A 93 1.02 10.43 -3.71
CA VAL A 93 1.16 11.13 -5.01
C VAL A 93 1.61 12.58 -4.84
#